data_AF-B9A810-F1
#
_entry.id   AF-B9A810-F1
#
_cell.length_a   1.000
_cell.length_b   1.000
_cell.length_c   1.000
_cell.angle_alpha   90.00
_cell.angle_beta   90.00
_cell.angle_gamma   90.00
#
_symmetry.space_group_name_H-M   'P 1'
#
loop_
_entity.id
_entity.type
_entity.pdbx_description
1 polymer ?
#
loop_
_entity_poly.entity_id
_entity_poly.type
_entity_poly.pdbx_seq_one_letter_code
_entity_poly.pdbx_strand_id
1 'polypeptide(L)'
;MLELKQIFRKTCNPSVFEDLDEKGLQLKSVRHLSTEEKAKMKRAPFPKGDVKQAKNGQLKALVVDSVVVNGSNQLATKAFASDPKFNRNNIQKSAVVNSKLMNSLEKGDVSVLKGKGIVGGESKTKQLPFTCDIVKYDKNGFESALGTDQAKYGVKVITGKNIASAQLIPGTPFGQFYNTNSFSDNLSVVYIPNGDRGLTALKAPLSGIKKNQQILVSSGALSGCTSVTARDNKNIYIFHVGKSGNDTSPWKTNKDGAAMVQRCAEKLSGVRSQSTEKSSELQSLVDFCSKAFKSTAIQYCGHGEKVKAPKNVSLFDYNSPKKNKPFRVGNHLTLISNSNGKVNMSTLCDDMSINKTKYSTESLESTVVKLA
;
A
#
# COMPACT_ATOMS: atom_id res chain seq x y z
N MET A 1 -3.99 22.65 -2.69
CA MET A 1 -2.83 21.75 -2.92
C MET A 1 -1.53 22.55 -3.12
N LEU A 2 -1.46 23.81 -2.66
CA LEU A 2 -0.32 24.71 -2.88
C LEU A 2 0.60 24.89 -1.65
N GLU A 3 0.16 24.53 -0.44
CA GLU A 3 0.96 24.78 0.77
C GLU A 3 1.89 23.63 1.22
N LEU A 4 1.66 22.39 0.78
CA LEU A 4 2.62 21.29 1.04
C LEU A 4 3.93 21.46 0.25
N LYS A 5 3.93 22.24 -0.85
CA LYS A 5 5.16 22.60 -1.59
C LYS A 5 6.00 23.67 -0.87
N GLN A 6 5.42 24.47 0.04
CA GLN A 6 6.17 25.52 0.73
C GLN A 6 6.93 25.02 1.96
N ILE A 7 6.46 23.95 2.62
CA ILE A 7 7.17 23.37 3.77
C ILE A 7 8.47 22.66 3.33
N PHE A 8 8.51 22.08 2.13
CA PHE A 8 9.74 21.45 1.59
C PHE A 8 10.72 22.43 0.93
N ARG A 9 10.27 23.64 0.51
CA ARG A 9 11.13 24.62 -0.16
C ARG A 9 12.00 25.46 0.77
N LYS A 10 11.75 25.47 2.09
CA LYS A 10 12.53 26.27 3.05
C LYS A 10 13.68 25.52 3.74
N THR A 11 13.80 24.20 3.58
CA THR A 11 14.85 23.39 4.24
C THR A 11 15.83 22.70 3.29
N CYS A 12 15.66 22.84 1.98
CA CYS A 12 16.64 22.36 1.00
C CYS A 12 16.78 23.41 -0.10
N ASN A 13 17.82 24.24 0.01
CA ASN A 13 18.24 25.11 -1.09
C ASN A 13 18.98 24.22 -2.11
N PRO A 14 18.50 24.04 -3.34
CA PRO A 14 19.11 23.14 -4.33
C PRO A 14 20.16 23.92 -5.13
N SER A 15 21.15 24.49 -4.44
CA SER A 15 22.18 25.32 -5.06
C SER A 15 23.58 24.96 -4.58
N VAL A 16 23.91 23.66 -4.54
CA VAL A 16 25.28 23.16 -4.57
C VAL A 16 25.18 21.70 -5.03
N PHE A 17 25.17 21.43 -6.33
CA PHE A 17 25.60 20.18 -7.00
C PHE A 17 25.24 20.31 -8.50
N GLU A 18 25.81 21.33 -9.13
CA GLU A 18 26.09 21.31 -10.56
C GLU A 18 27.60 21.56 -10.69
N ASP A 19 28.21 20.89 -11.66
CA ASP A 19 29.64 20.65 -11.88
C ASP A 19 30.38 19.73 -10.89
N LEU A 20 30.38 18.44 -11.23
CA LEU A 20 31.56 17.61 -11.04
C LEU A 20 31.92 16.98 -12.38
N ASP A 21 32.88 17.62 -13.04
CA ASP A 21 33.75 17.02 -14.04
C ASP A 21 34.26 15.65 -13.60
N GLU A 22 34.48 14.80 -14.59
CA GLU A 22 35.02 13.44 -14.51
C GLU A 22 36.39 13.36 -13.80
N LYS A 23 36.43 13.42 -12.46
CA LYS A 23 37.49 12.83 -11.64
C LYS A 23 36.88 12.25 -10.36
N GLY A 24 36.92 10.92 -10.26
CA GLY A 24 36.26 10.17 -9.20
C GLY A 24 36.61 10.62 -7.78
N LEU A 25 35.57 10.97 -7.01
CA LEU A 25 35.63 10.93 -5.56
C LEU A 25 35.62 9.45 -5.13
N GLN A 26 36.81 8.87 -4.95
CA GLN A 26 36.94 7.65 -4.17
C GLN A 26 36.49 7.95 -2.74
N LEU A 27 35.32 7.46 -2.33
CA LEU A 27 34.96 7.34 -0.93
C LEU A 27 36.03 6.45 -0.27
N LYS A 28 36.95 7.08 0.48
CA LYS A 28 37.92 6.36 1.30
C LYS A 28 37.16 5.43 2.24
N SER A 29 37.49 4.14 2.16
CA SER A 29 37.06 3.00 2.97
C SER A 29 36.09 3.29 4.13
N VAL A 30 34.86 2.78 4.02
CA VAL A 30 33.93 2.68 5.14
C VAL A 30 34.46 1.64 6.13
N ARG A 31 34.96 2.09 7.29
CA ARG A 31 35.37 1.18 8.37
C ARG A 31 34.14 0.76 9.19
N HIS A 32 33.90 -0.54 9.29
CA HIS A 32 32.90 -1.10 10.20
C HIS A 32 33.49 -1.24 11.61
N LEU A 33 32.75 -0.76 12.62
CA LEU A 33 33.14 -0.89 14.03
C LEU A 33 32.85 -2.29 14.58
N SER A 34 33.79 -2.81 15.37
CA SER A 34 33.65 -4.05 16.11
C SER A 34 32.65 -3.92 17.27
N THR A 35 32.21 -5.06 17.83
CA THR A 35 31.27 -5.08 18.96
C THR A 35 31.84 -4.42 20.21
N GLU A 36 33.16 -4.53 20.43
CA GLU A 36 33.85 -3.87 21.56
C GLU A 36 34.01 -2.37 21.36
N GLU A 37 34.26 -1.91 20.14
CA GLU A 37 34.32 -0.47 19.82
C GLU A 37 32.95 0.19 20.03
N LYS A 38 31.85 -0.51 19.71
CA LYS A 38 30.48 -0.06 20.00
C LYS A 38 30.19 0.07 21.49
N ALA A 39 30.75 -0.81 22.32
CA ALA A 39 30.54 -0.79 23.77
C ALA A 39 31.31 0.35 24.47
N LYS A 40 32.41 0.83 23.88
CA LYS A 40 33.24 1.90 24.43
C LYS A 40 32.77 3.32 24.07
N MET A 41 31.86 3.47 23.09
CA MET A 41 31.25 4.78 22.80
C MET A 41 30.28 5.18 23.92
N LYS A 42 30.79 5.95 24.90
CA LYS A 42 29.92 6.71 25.82
C LYS A 42 29.08 7.67 24.98
N ARG A 43 27.76 7.45 24.93
CA ARG A 43 26.83 8.42 24.35
C ARG A 43 26.93 9.70 25.15
N ALA A 44 27.52 10.74 24.58
CA ALA A 44 27.36 12.08 25.13
C ALA A 44 25.85 12.39 25.13
N PRO A 45 25.26 12.83 26.26
CA PRO A 45 23.86 13.22 26.27
C PRO A 45 23.64 14.35 25.27
N PHE A 46 22.52 14.30 24.56
CA PHE A 46 22.09 15.44 23.74
C PHE A 46 22.05 16.70 24.61
N PRO A 47 22.68 17.81 24.20
CA PRO A 47 22.64 19.04 24.98
C PRO A 47 21.19 19.48 25.16
N LYS A 48 20.73 19.55 26.42
CA LYS A 48 19.47 20.20 26.76
C LYS A 48 19.74 21.70 26.85
N GLY A 49 19.09 22.47 25.98
CA GLY A 49 19.06 23.93 26.06
C GLY A 49 20.28 24.61 25.43
N ASP A 50 19.99 25.61 24.60
CA ASP A 50 20.88 26.65 24.11
C ASP A 50 22.13 26.21 23.32
N VAL A 51 21.92 25.59 22.16
CA VAL A 51 22.98 25.39 21.17
C VAL A 51 23.27 26.72 20.47
N LYS A 52 24.31 27.44 20.90
CA LYS A 52 25.01 28.39 20.03
C LYS A 52 25.45 27.61 18.79
N GLN A 53 24.96 28.00 17.61
CA GLN A 53 25.30 27.38 16.33
C GLN A 53 26.82 27.18 16.24
N ALA A 54 27.26 25.93 16.14
CA ALA A 54 28.67 25.60 15.91
C ALA A 54 29.13 26.30 14.62
N LYS A 55 30.27 26.97 14.65
CA LYS A 55 30.84 27.65 13.48
C LYS A 55 31.03 26.63 12.35
N ASN A 56 30.77 27.03 11.10
CA ASN A 56 30.80 26.17 9.89
C ASN A 56 32.03 25.23 9.78
N GLY A 57 33.19 25.59 10.36
CA GLY A 57 34.39 24.73 10.40
C GLY A 57 34.27 23.50 11.32
N GLN A 58 33.56 23.60 12.45
CA GLN A 58 33.34 22.47 13.37
C GLN A 58 32.39 21.42 12.80
N LEU A 59 31.37 21.85 12.05
CA LEU A 59 30.44 20.94 11.37
C LEU A 59 31.14 20.09 10.31
N LYS A 60 32.06 20.68 9.52
CA LYS A 60 32.85 19.91 8.54
C LYS A 60 33.72 18.86 9.23
N ALA A 61 34.40 19.21 10.33
CA ALA A 61 35.21 18.25 11.10
C ALA A 61 34.35 17.12 11.69
N LEU A 62 33.20 17.44 12.30
CA LEU A 62 32.27 16.45 12.87
C LEU A 62 31.68 15.50 11.81
N VAL A 63 31.48 15.96 10.58
CA VAL A 63 31.01 15.12 9.47
C VAL A 63 32.13 14.20 8.97
N VAL A 64 33.37 14.69 8.90
CA VAL A 64 34.55 13.88 8.52
C VAL A 64 34.81 12.77 9.54
N ASP A 65 34.59 13.05 10.83
CA ASP A 65 34.73 12.07 11.91
C ASP A 65 33.45 11.23 12.14
N SER A 66 32.38 11.48 11.38
CA SER A 66 31.13 10.75 11.54
C SER A 66 31.21 9.38 10.90
N VAL A 67 30.79 8.35 11.65
CA VAL A 67 30.70 6.98 11.16
C VAL A 67 29.22 6.63 11.01
N VAL A 68 28.83 6.12 9.84
CA VAL A 68 27.49 5.55 9.66
C VAL A 68 27.38 4.30 10.52
N VAL A 69 26.66 4.42 11.63
CA VAL A 69 26.41 3.29 12.51
C VAL A 69 25.54 2.28 11.75
N ASN A 70 26.07 1.08 11.54
CA ASN A 70 25.33 0.01 10.90
C ASN A 70 24.07 -0.31 11.74
N GLY A 71 22.90 -0.35 11.10
CA GLY A 71 21.60 -0.48 11.79
C GLY A 71 21.04 0.80 12.41
N SER A 72 21.69 1.96 12.24
CA SER A 72 21.20 3.27 12.73
C SER A 72 19.76 3.58 12.32
N ASN A 73 19.37 3.27 11.08
CA ASN A 73 17.99 3.48 10.62
C ASN A 73 16.97 2.61 11.39
N GLN A 74 17.30 1.34 11.64
CA GLN A 74 16.43 0.45 12.43
C GLN A 74 16.34 0.90 13.88
N LEU A 75 17.45 1.34 14.48
CA LEU A 75 17.48 1.90 15.84
C LEU A 75 16.69 3.20 15.93
N ALA A 76 16.85 4.12 14.97
CA ALA A 76 16.10 5.37 14.89
C ALA A 76 14.61 5.11 14.70
N THR A 77 14.24 4.16 13.82
CA THR A 77 12.85 3.72 13.61
C THR A 77 12.23 3.17 14.89
N LYS A 78 12.94 2.29 15.61
CA LYS A 78 12.49 1.75 16.90
C LYS A 78 12.35 2.85 17.95
N ALA A 79 13.34 3.74 18.04
CA ALA A 79 13.31 4.86 18.97
C ALA A 79 12.11 5.79 18.70
N PHE A 80 11.87 6.13 17.43
CA PHE A 80 10.72 6.94 17.01
C PHE A 80 9.39 6.26 17.34
N ALA A 81 9.27 4.95 17.09
CA ALA A 81 8.08 4.17 17.43
C ALA A 81 7.88 4.00 18.95
N SER A 82 8.94 4.10 19.76
CA SER A 82 8.84 4.00 21.22
C SER A 82 8.60 5.34 21.92
N ASP A 83 8.84 6.46 21.24
CA ASP A 83 8.68 7.80 21.81
C ASP A 83 7.17 8.16 21.90
N PRO A 84 6.61 8.37 23.10
CA PRO A 84 5.19 8.72 23.28
C PRO A 84 4.78 10.02 22.58
N LYS A 85 5.73 10.90 22.26
CA LYS A 85 5.46 12.13 21.51
C LYS A 85 5.06 11.84 20.06
N PHE A 86 5.65 10.80 19.48
CA PHE A 86 5.48 10.44 18.07
C PHE A 86 4.60 9.21 17.87
N ASN A 87 4.61 8.27 18.82
CA ASN A 87 3.77 7.09 18.78
C ASN A 87 2.34 7.42 19.19
N ARG A 88 1.46 7.42 18.20
CA ARG A 88 0.03 7.67 18.33
C ARG A 88 -0.79 6.40 18.17
N ASN A 89 -0.15 5.22 18.15
CA ASN A 89 -0.89 3.97 18.15
C ASN A 89 -1.65 3.81 19.46
N ASN A 90 -2.95 3.51 19.38
CA ASN A 90 -3.67 3.01 20.53
C ASN A 90 -3.35 1.52 20.71
N ILE A 91 -2.60 1.19 21.76
CA ILE A 91 -2.11 -0.18 22.02
C ILE A 91 -3.07 -0.98 22.92
N GLN A 92 -4.19 -0.38 23.35
CA GLN A 92 -5.25 -1.10 24.07
C GLN A 92 -6.04 -1.97 23.08
N LYS A 93 -5.44 -3.09 22.67
CA LYS A 93 -6.07 -4.11 21.85
C LYS A 93 -7.02 -4.93 22.71
N SER A 94 -8.26 -5.10 22.27
CA SER A 94 -9.22 -5.99 22.94
C SER A 94 -8.61 -7.39 23.10
N ALA A 95 -8.64 -7.94 24.31
CA ALA A 95 -8.21 -9.32 24.55
C ALA A 95 -9.13 -10.34 23.87
N VAL A 96 -10.38 -9.95 23.59
CA VAL A 96 -11.41 -10.81 22.99
C VAL A 96 -11.54 -10.51 21.50
N VAL A 97 -11.59 -11.58 20.70
CA VAL A 97 -11.87 -11.49 19.26
C VAL A 97 -13.27 -10.94 19.04
N ASN A 98 -13.40 -10.00 18.09
CA ASN A 98 -14.69 -9.41 17.76
C ASN A 98 -15.56 -10.40 16.96
N SER A 99 -16.30 -11.28 17.66
CA SER A 99 -17.10 -12.35 17.05
C SER A 99 -18.14 -11.84 16.06
N LYS A 100 -18.81 -10.72 16.36
CA LYS A 100 -19.78 -10.08 15.46
C LYS A 100 -19.15 -9.68 14.13
N LEU A 101 -17.96 -9.07 14.19
CA LEU A 101 -17.19 -8.72 13.00
C LEU A 101 -16.79 -9.98 12.22
N MET A 102 -16.21 -10.97 12.89
CA MET A 102 -15.76 -12.21 12.26
C MET A 102 -16.91 -12.96 11.57
N ASN A 103 -18.08 -13.04 12.21
CA ASN A 103 -19.26 -13.67 11.63
C ASN A 103 -19.77 -12.92 10.38
N SER A 104 -19.61 -11.59 10.34
CA SER A 104 -19.98 -10.78 9.17
C SER A 104 -19.02 -11.03 8.00
N LEU A 105 -17.70 -11.04 8.30
CA LEU A 105 -16.67 -11.36 7.30
C LEU A 105 -16.80 -12.79 6.77
N GLU A 106 -17.15 -13.76 7.62
CA GLU A 106 -17.40 -15.14 7.19
C GLU A 106 -18.54 -15.21 6.16
N LYS A 107 -19.61 -14.46 6.39
CA LYS A 107 -20.76 -14.33 5.49
C LYS A 107 -20.49 -13.51 4.22
N GLY A 108 -19.25 -13.02 4.03
CA GLY A 108 -18.86 -12.26 2.85
C GLY A 108 -19.24 -10.77 2.91
N ASP A 109 -19.57 -10.24 4.09
CA ASP A 109 -19.90 -8.82 4.27
C ASP A 109 -18.65 -8.01 4.60
N VAL A 110 -18.05 -7.39 3.58
CA VAL A 110 -16.90 -6.48 3.72
C VAL A 110 -17.32 -5.07 4.20
N SER A 111 -18.62 -4.73 4.15
CA SER A 111 -19.10 -3.37 4.46
C SER A 111 -18.88 -2.99 5.92
N VAL A 112 -18.77 -3.99 6.81
CA VAL A 112 -18.40 -3.82 8.22
C VAL A 112 -17.03 -3.15 8.44
N LEU A 113 -16.18 -3.12 7.40
CA LEU A 113 -14.86 -2.48 7.41
C LEU A 113 -14.88 -1.05 6.83
N LYS A 114 -16.03 -0.54 6.40
CA LYS A 114 -16.20 0.84 5.92
C LYS A 114 -15.72 1.85 6.95
N GLY A 115 -14.88 2.80 6.54
CA GLY A 115 -14.33 3.85 7.39
C GLY A 115 -13.37 3.37 8.48
N LYS A 116 -13.01 2.08 8.53
CA LYS A 116 -12.17 1.51 9.60
C LYS A 116 -10.67 1.69 9.38
N GLY A 117 -10.28 2.48 8.38
CA GLY A 117 -8.88 2.80 8.10
C GLY A 117 -8.21 1.75 7.22
N ILE A 118 -6.88 1.77 7.18
CA ILE A 118 -6.09 0.93 6.30
C ILE A 118 -5.52 -0.24 7.09
N VAL A 119 -5.82 -1.46 6.64
CA VAL A 119 -5.28 -2.68 7.24
C VAL A 119 -3.80 -2.82 6.92
N GLY A 120 -3.03 -3.24 7.92
CA GLY A 120 -1.60 -3.52 7.82
C GLY A 120 -1.18 -4.49 8.93
N GLY A 121 0.08 -4.37 9.34
CA GLY A 121 0.67 -5.24 10.36
C GLY A 121 1.95 -5.93 9.92
N GLU A 122 2.44 -6.83 10.77
CA GLU A 122 3.71 -7.52 10.55
C GLU A 122 3.49 -8.81 9.77
N SER A 123 4.26 -8.99 8.70
CA SER A 123 4.28 -10.23 7.93
C SER A 123 5.35 -11.16 8.50
N LYS A 124 4.90 -12.18 9.24
CA LYS A 124 5.78 -13.20 9.86
C LYS A 124 5.88 -14.50 9.06
N THR A 125 5.18 -14.58 7.94
CA THR A 125 5.18 -15.74 7.05
C THR A 125 5.16 -15.28 5.59
N LYS A 126 5.77 -16.07 4.72
CA LYS A 126 5.64 -15.94 3.26
C LYS A 126 4.55 -16.85 2.70
N GLN A 127 3.99 -17.76 3.49
CA GLN A 127 2.95 -18.67 3.04
C GLN A 127 1.67 -17.91 2.72
N LEU A 128 1.22 -18.01 1.47
CA LEU A 128 -0.06 -17.51 0.99
C LEU A 128 -1.20 -18.44 1.40
N PRO A 129 -2.42 -17.89 1.56
CA PRO A 129 -3.60 -18.67 1.92
C PRO A 129 -4.08 -19.63 0.81
N PHE A 130 -3.58 -19.45 -0.42
CA PHE A 130 -3.90 -20.25 -1.61
C PHE A 130 -2.70 -20.23 -2.57
N THR A 131 -2.70 -21.17 -3.51
CA THR A 131 -1.80 -21.13 -4.68
C THR A 131 -2.29 -20.10 -5.69
N CYS A 132 -1.38 -19.30 -6.24
CA CYS A 132 -1.71 -18.30 -7.25
C CYS A 132 -0.56 -18.04 -8.22
N ASP A 133 -0.87 -17.32 -9.29
CA ASP A 133 0.13 -16.64 -10.11
C ASP A 133 0.31 -15.21 -9.59
N ILE A 134 1.56 -14.77 -9.47
CA ILE A 134 1.92 -13.40 -9.12
C ILE A 134 2.78 -12.83 -10.23
N VAL A 135 2.41 -11.66 -10.72
CA VAL A 135 3.14 -10.93 -11.77
C VAL A 135 3.53 -9.57 -11.22
N LYS A 136 4.77 -9.16 -11.43
CA LYS A 136 5.21 -7.78 -11.24
C LYS A 136 5.71 -7.27 -12.59
N TYR A 137 5.21 -6.12 -13.00
CA TYR A 137 5.67 -5.45 -14.20
C TYR A 137 5.82 -3.96 -13.93
N ASP A 138 7.06 -3.50 -13.91
CA ASP A 138 7.38 -2.12 -13.58
C ASP A 138 8.61 -1.61 -14.36
N LYS A 139 9.13 -0.43 -14.01
CA LYS A 139 10.29 0.15 -14.71
C LYS A 139 11.54 -0.76 -14.73
N ASN A 140 11.64 -1.72 -13.80
CA ASN A 140 12.78 -2.62 -13.68
C ASN A 140 12.59 -3.91 -14.49
N GLY A 141 11.45 -4.06 -15.16
CA GLY A 141 11.15 -5.19 -16.02
C GLY A 141 9.97 -6.02 -15.54
N PHE A 142 9.87 -7.22 -16.11
CA PHE A 142 8.80 -8.17 -15.86
C PHE A 142 9.32 -9.35 -15.05
N GLU A 143 8.62 -9.67 -13.97
CA GLU A 143 8.89 -10.82 -13.10
C GLU A 143 7.58 -11.57 -12.85
N SER A 144 7.64 -12.91 -12.79
CA SER A 144 6.45 -13.73 -12.51
C SER A 144 6.78 -14.95 -11.67
N ALA A 145 5.82 -15.39 -10.87
CA ALA A 145 5.85 -16.64 -10.13
C ALA A 145 4.50 -17.33 -10.38
N LEU A 146 4.52 -18.47 -11.06
CA LEU A 146 3.31 -19.19 -11.45
C LEU A 146 3.07 -20.35 -10.48
N GLY A 147 1.81 -20.60 -10.14
CA GLY A 147 1.43 -21.71 -9.26
C GLY A 147 2.16 -21.71 -7.91
N THR A 148 2.47 -20.53 -7.36
CA THR A 148 3.19 -20.38 -6.09
C THR A 148 2.22 -20.26 -4.93
N ASP A 149 2.60 -20.80 -3.78
CA ASP A 149 1.95 -20.52 -2.49
C ASP A 149 2.84 -19.64 -1.59
N GLN A 150 3.93 -19.10 -2.14
CA GLN A 150 4.82 -18.17 -1.46
C GLN A 150 4.62 -16.75 -1.96
N ALA A 151 4.58 -15.81 -1.03
CA ALA A 151 4.58 -14.38 -1.29
C ALA A 151 5.90 -13.96 -1.96
N LYS A 152 5.78 -13.23 -3.07
CA LYS A 152 6.89 -12.75 -3.92
C LYS A 152 6.65 -11.30 -4.29
N TYR A 153 7.69 -10.63 -4.80
CA TYR A 153 7.58 -9.30 -5.42
C TYR A 153 6.94 -8.23 -4.52
N GLY A 154 7.23 -8.28 -3.22
CA GLY A 154 6.71 -7.33 -2.24
C GLY A 154 5.31 -7.64 -1.71
N VAL A 155 4.62 -8.66 -2.24
CA VAL A 155 3.40 -9.20 -1.62
C VAL A 155 3.72 -9.65 -0.19
N LYS A 156 2.80 -9.38 0.73
CA LYS A 156 2.94 -9.74 2.15
C LYS A 156 1.71 -10.48 2.65
N VAL A 157 1.91 -11.37 3.61
CA VAL A 157 0.83 -12.09 4.28
C VAL A 157 0.84 -11.78 5.76
N ILE A 158 -0.30 -11.36 6.29
CA ILE A 158 -0.48 -10.97 7.69
C ILE A 158 -1.58 -11.84 8.27
N THR A 159 -1.27 -12.62 9.30
CA THR A 159 -2.23 -13.48 9.99
C THR A 159 -3.05 -12.68 10.99
N GLY A 160 -4.25 -13.14 11.34
CA GLY A 160 -5.20 -12.47 12.25
C GLY A 160 -4.57 -11.83 13.49
N LYS A 161 -3.78 -12.60 14.26
CA LYS A 161 -3.07 -12.07 15.44
C LYS A 161 -2.12 -10.90 15.18
N ASN A 162 -1.55 -10.82 13.98
CA ASN A 162 -0.59 -9.79 13.57
C ASN A 162 -1.24 -8.63 12.79
N ILE A 163 -2.55 -8.66 12.58
CA ILE A 163 -3.28 -7.53 11.98
C ILE A 163 -3.18 -6.32 12.90
N ALA A 164 -2.83 -5.19 12.29
CA ALA A 164 -2.75 -3.87 12.89
C ALA A 164 -3.09 -2.81 11.84
N SER A 165 -3.09 -1.54 12.22
CA SER A 165 -3.27 -0.46 11.24
C SER A 165 -1.99 -0.25 10.42
N ALA A 166 -2.13 -0.02 9.13
CA ALA A 166 -1.04 0.49 8.32
C ALA A 166 -0.61 1.88 8.82
N GLN A 167 0.67 2.20 8.70
CA GLN A 167 1.25 3.42 9.25
C GLN A 167 1.92 4.23 8.14
N LEU A 168 1.74 5.55 8.17
CA LEU A 168 2.41 6.47 7.24
C LEU A 168 3.92 6.52 7.54
N ILE A 169 4.22 6.77 8.80
CA ILE A 169 5.52 6.59 9.44
C ILE A 169 5.30 5.84 10.75
N PRO A 170 6.34 5.17 11.29
CA PRO A 170 6.22 4.44 12.54
C PRO A 170 5.52 5.26 13.63
N GLY A 171 4.46 4.72 14.24
CA GLY A 171 3.69 5.44 15.25
C GLY A 171 2.51 6.29 14.73
N THR A 172 2.32 6.44 13.42
CA THR A 172 1.22 7.26 12.84
C THR A 172 0.26 6.39 12.02
N PRO A 173 -0.78 5.82 12.63
CA PRO A 173 -1.66 4.88 11.95
C PRO A 173 -2.70 5.57 11.06
N PHE A 174 -3.08 4.91 9.97
CA PHE A 174 -4.22 5.27 9.13
C PHE A 174 -5.50 4.66 9.70
N GLY A 175 -6.05 5.28 10.76
CA GLY A 175 -7.18 4.73 11.50
C GLY A 175 -6.73 3.84 12.65
N GLN A 176 -7.49 3.79 13.74
CA GLN A 176 -7.12 3.02 14.95
C GLN A 176 -7.78 1.65 15.06
N PHE A 177 -8.78 1.36 14.22
CA PHE A 177 -9.63 0.18 14.38
C PHE A 177 -8.84 -1.13 14.44
N TYR A 178 -7.88 -1.31 13.51
CA TYR A 178 -7.09 -2.55 13.45
C TYR A 178 -6.08 -2.66 14.60
N ASN A 179 -5.69 -1.55 15.23
CA ASN A 179 -4.86 -1.57 16.44
C ASN A 179 -5.66 -1.98 17.68
N THR A 180 -6.94 -1.61 17.75
CA THR A 180 -7.79 -1.82 18.94
C THR A 180 -8.63 -3.09 18.88
N ASN A 181 -8.80 -3.71 17.72
CA ASN A 181 -9.58 -4.94 17.54
C ASN A 181 -8.69 -6.17 17.40
N SER A 182 -9.10 -7.28 18.01
CA SER A 182 -8.50 -8.59 17.81
C SER A 182 -9.26 -9.40 16.76
N PHE A 183 -8.50 -10.11 15.93
CA PHE A 183 -8.99 -10.89 14.80
C PHE A 183 -8.64 -12.37 14.99
N SER A 184 -9.50 -13.26 14.52
CA SER A 184 -9.25 -14.70 14.53
C SER A 184 -8.09 -15.07 13.60
N ASP A 185 -7.35 -16.13 13.94
CA ASP A 185 -6.29 -16.68 13.09
C ASP A 185 -6.82 -17.26 11.77
N ASN A 186 -8.14 -17.49 11.65
CA ASN A 186 -8.79 -17.88 10.39
C ASN A 186 -8.89 -16.72 9.38
N LEU A 187 -8.64 -15.48 9.83
CA LEU A 187 -8.51 -14.32 8.96
C LEU A 187 -7.05 -14.10 8.57
N SER A 188 -6.82 -13.91 7.28
CA SER A 188 -5.52 -13.48 6.76
C SER A 188 -5.68 -12.26 5.86
N VAL A 189 -4.64 -11.43 5.81
CA VAL A 189 -4.54 -10.30 4.90
C VAL A 189 -3.41 -10.58 3.91
N VAL A 190 -3.72 -10.54 2.62
CA VAL A 190 -2.75 -10.52 1.53
C VAL A 190 -2.62 -9.08 1.06
N TYR A 191 -1.48 -8.47 1.32
CA TYR A 191 -1.18 -7.12 0.86
C TYR A 191 -0.50 -7.18 -0.52
N ILE A 192 -1.03 -6.44 -1.49
CA ILE A 192 -0.50 -6.34 -2.85
C ILE A 192 0.02 -4.91 -3.08
N PRO A 193 1.34 -4.70 -3.19
CA PRO A 193 1.90 -3.37 -3.49
C PRO A 193 1.75 -3.04 -4.98
N ASN A 194 1.81 -1.76 -5.33
CA ASN A 194 2.08 -1.36 -6.72
C ASN A 194 3.56 -1.55 -7.07
N GLY A 195 3.87 -1.61 -8.36
CA GLY A 195 5.25 -1.56 -8.86
C GLY A 195 5.82 -0.14 -8.89
N ASP A 196 7.11 0.00 -9.19
CA ASP A 196 7.74 1.30 -9.40
C ASP A 196 7.48 1.78 -10.85
N ARG A 197 6.49 2.68 -11.02
CA ARG A 197 5.89 3.00 -12.33
C ARG A 197 5.37 1.74 -13.00
N GLY A 198 4.52 1.03 -12.29
CA GLY A 198 4.06 -0.27 -12.72
C GLY A 198 3.09 -0.93 -11.77
N LEU A 199 2.89 -2.22 -11.97
CA LEU A 199 1.88 -3.01 -11.30
C LEU A 199 2.45 -4.26 -10.62
N THR A 200 1.72 -4.70 -9.60
CA THR A 200 1.71 -6.09 -9.17
C THR A 200 0.31 -6.64 -9.41
N ALA A 201 0.23 -7.87 -9.91
CA ALA A 201 -1.00 -8.59 -10.14
C ALA A 201 -0.97 -9.98 -9.49
N LEU A 202 -2.15 -10.47 -9.13
CA LEU A 202 -2.38 -11.79 -8.60
C LEU A 202 -3.55 -12.43 -9.34
N LYS A 203 -3.40 -13.70 -9.74
CA LYS A 203 -4.48 -14.55 -10.25
C LYS A 203 -4.58 -15.80 -9.39
N ALA A 204 -5.74 -16.06 -8.80
CA ALA A 204 -5.96 -17.25 -7.99
C ALA A 204 -7.17 -18.05 -8.48
N PRO A 205 -7.05 -19.39 -8.59
CA PRO A 205 -8.19 -20.24 -8.87
C PRO A 205 -9.16 -20.25 -7.69
N LEU A 206 -10.45 -20.12 -7.97
CA LEU A 206 -11.50 -20.12 -6.96
C LEU A 206 -11.64 -21.47 -6.27
N SER A 207 -11.28 -22.56 -6.95
CA SER A 207 -11.20 -23.91 -6.38
C SER A 207 -10.11 -24.05 -5.33
N GLY A 208 -9.13 -23.14 -5.30
CA GLY A 208 -8.04 -23.13 -4.31
C GLY A 208 -8.42 -22.49 -2.97
N ILE A 209 -9.62 -21.90 -2.85
CA ILE A 209 -10.06 -21.24 -1.61
C ILE A 209 -10.62 -22.27 -0.64
N LYS A 210 -9.90 -22.52 0.46
CA LYS A 210 -10.25 -23.54 1.44
C LYS A 210 -11.51 -23.17 2.22
N LYS A 211 -12.27 -24.21 2.64
CA LYS A 211 -13.44 -24.07 3.51
C LYS A 211 -13.07 -23.40 4.83
N ASN A 212 -13.99 -22.58 5.36
CA ASN A 212 -13.88 -21.86 6.64
C ASN A 212 -12.72 -20.86 6.72
N GLN A 213 -12.24 -20.39 5.56
CA GLN A 213 -11.18 -19.40 5.47
C GLN A 213 -11.72 -18.02 5.09
N GLN A 214 -11.14 -16.98 5.68
CA GLN A 214 -11.43 -15.59 5.37
C GLN A 214 -10.13 -14.90 4.97
N ILE A 215 -10.15 -14.27 3.80
CA ILE A 215 -8.98 -13.63 3.22
C ILE A 215 -9.38 -12.22 2.82
N LEU A 216 -8.66 -11.25 3.36
CA LEU A 216 -8.71 -9.87 2.90
C LEU A 216 -7.55 -9.64 1.95
N VAL A 217 -7.81 -9.13 0.75
CA VAL A 217 -6.78 -8.66 -0.15
C VAL A 217 -6.80 -7.14 -0.16
N SER A 218 -5.67 -6.54 0.21
CA SER A 218 -5.54 -5.11 0.42
C SER A 218 -4.47 -4.51 -0.49
N SER A 219 -4.81 -3.40 -1.13
CA SER A 219 -3.84 -2.55 -1.85
C SER A 219 -3.14 -1.56 -0.92
N GLY A 220 -3.49 -1.53 0.37
CA GLY A 220 -3.02 -0.54 1.33
C GLY A 220 -3.60 0.85 1.08
N ALA A 221 -2.86 1.88 1.49
CA ALA A 221 -3.28 3.28 1.41
C ALA A 221 -3.15 3.80 -0.04
N LEU A 222 -4.27 4.07 -0.71
CA LEU A 222 -4.28 4.62 -2.06
C LEU A 222 -4.19 6.16 -2.03
N SER A 223 -3.17 6.70 -2.69
CA SER A 223 -2.89 8.15 -2.77
C SER A 223 -2.55 8.63 -4.18
N GLY A 224 -2.90 7.85 -5.19
CA GLY A 224 -2.71 8.13 -6.62
C GLY A 224 -2.67 6.88 -7.50
N CYS A 225 -2.65 5.70 -6.86
CA CYS A 225 -2.68 4.39 -7.50
C CYS A 225 -4.08 4.03 -8.02
N THR A 226 -4.13 3.00 -8.86
CA THR A 226 -5.37 2.34 -9.29
C THR A 226 -5.34 0.89 -8.84
N SER A 227 -6.45 0.42 -8.26
CA SER A 227 -6.64 -0.97 -7.88
C SER A 227 -7.83 -1.56 -8.63
N VAL A 228 -7.68 -2.80 -9.08
CA VAL A 228 -8.71 -3.53 -9.81
C VAL A 228 -8.86 -4.90 -9.19
N THR A 229 -10.09 -5.29 -8.83
CA THR A 229 -10.45 -6.69 -8.61
C THR A 229 -11.44 -7.13 -9.66
N ALA A 230 -11.16 -8.24 -10.31
CA ALA A 230 -12.03 -8.84 -11.31
C ALA A 230 -12.23 -10.33 -11.06
N ARG A 231 -13.31 -10.89 -11.60
CA ARG A 231 -13.61 -12.32 -11.50
C ARG A 231 -14.12 -12.86 -12.84
N ASP A 232 -13.68 -14.08 -13.18
CA ASP A 232 -14.35 -14.92 -14.19
C ASP A 232 -15.01 -16.17 -13.54
N ASN A 233 -15.34 -17.18 -14.34
CA ASN A 233 -15.94 -18.41 -13.81
C ASN A 233 -15.04 -19.20 -12.86
N LYS A 234 -13.72 -19.13 -13.06
CA LYS A 234 -12.72 -20.03 -12.49
C LYS A 234 -11.73 -19.31 -11.57
N ASN A 235 -11.51 -18.01 -11.76
CA ASN A 235 -10.44 -17.26 -11.13
C ASN A 235 -10.90 -15.91 -10.59
N ILE A 236 -10.19 -15.44 -9.57
CA ILE A 236 -10.14 -14.04 -9.16
C ILE A 236 -8.82 -13.42 -9.61
N TYR A 237 -8.88 -12.16 -10.01
CA TYR A 237 -7.75 -11.36 -10.47
C TYR A 237 -7.70 -10.07 -9.67
N ILE A 238 -6.51 -9.69 -9.21
CA ILE A 238 -6.31 -8.48 -8.43
C ILE A 238 -5.09 -7.77 -8.97
N PHE A 239 -5.21 -6.48 -9.27
CA PHE A 239 -4.17 -5.65 -9.84
C PHE A 239 -4.01 -4.39 -8.99
N HIS A 240 -2.78 -4.01 -8.71
CA HIS A 240 -2.48 -2.72 -8.09
C HIS A 240 -1.37 -2.04 -8.89
N VAL A 241 -1.68 -0.90 -9.48
CA VAL A 241 -0.80 -0.15 -10.37
C VAL A 241 -0.60 1.28 -9.89
N GLY A 242 0.61 1.79 -10.02
CA GLY A 242 0.94 3.15 -9.60
C GLY A 242 2.42 3.46 -9.68
N LYS A 243 2.80 4.58 -9.07
CA LYS A 243 4.19 4.99 -8.89
C LYS A 243 4.38 5.59 -7.50
N SER A 244 5.63 5.72 -7.08
CA SER A 244 5.96 6.41 -5.84
C SER A 244 5.46 7.86 -5.87
N GLY A 245 4.98 8.37 -4.73
CA GLY A 245 4.54 9.76 -4.62
C GLY A 245 5.65 10.79 -4.87
N ASN A 246 6.92 10.37 -4.77
CA ASN A 246 8.08 11.23 -5.04
C ASN A 246 8.59 11.12 -6.49
N ASP A 247 7.98 10.27 -7.32
CA ASP A 247 8.37 10.12 -8.71
C ASP A 247 7.81 11.29 -9.54
N THR A 248 8.70 12.08 -10.14
CA THR A 248 8.39 13.26 -10.94
C THR A 248 8.33 12.99 -12.44
N SER A 249 8.48 11.73 -12.87
CA SER A 249 8.41 11.36 -14.29
C SER A 249 7.03 11.63 -14.88
N PRO A 250 6.93 11.78 -16.22
CA PRO A 250 5.66 12.02 -16.90
C PRO A 250 4.71 10.82 -16.90
N TRP A 251 5.14 9.65 -16.38
CA TRP A 251 4.31 8.45 -16.28
C TRP A 251 3.05 8.71 -15.43
N LYS A 252 1.88 8.34 -15.95
CA LYS A 252 0.58 8.58 -15.32
C LYS A 252 -0.17 7.28 -15.06
N THR A 253 -0.63 7.10 -13.83
CA THR A 253 -1.38 5.89 -13.43
C THR A 253 -2.66 5.69 -14.25
N ASN A 254 -3.41 6.75 -14.53
CA ASN A 254 -4.66 6.71 -15.28
C ASN A 254 -4.47 6.47 -16.79
N LYS A 255 -3.24 6.58 -17.31
CA LYS A 255 -2.91 6.34 -18.72
C LYS A 255 -2.02 5.11 -18.88
N ASP A 256 -0.74 5.29 -18.58
CA ASP A 256 0.28 4.24 -18.68
C ASP A 256 -0.06 3.07 -17.75
N GLY A 257 -0.47 3.36 -16.51
CA GLY A 257 -0.87 2.34 -15.55
C GLY A 257 -2.10 1.56 -16.00
N ALA A 258 -3.13 2.23 -16.50
CA ALA A 258 -4.34 1.59 -17.01
C ALA A 258 -4.03 0.66 -18.21
N ALA A 259 -3.20 1.12 -19.14
CA ALA A 259 -2.74 0.31 -20.26
C ALA A 259 -1.93 -0.91 -19.81
N MET A 260 -1.08 -0.76 -18.79
CA MET A 260 -0.32 -1.88 -18.20
C MET A 260 -1.25 -2.91 -17.54
N VAL A 261 -2.27 -2.46 -16.80
CA VAL A 261 -3.27 -3.37 -16.21
C VAL A 261 -4.00 -4.14 -17.29
N GLN A 262 -4.45 -3.48 -18.35
CA GLN A 262 -5.13 -4.14 -19.47
C GLN A 262 -4.23 -5.23 -20.09
N ARG A 263 -2.99 -4.89 -20.46
CA ARG A 263 -2.03 -5.86 -21.04
C ARG A 263 -1.75 -7.04 -20.12
N CYS A 264 -1.67 -6.81 -18.82
CA CYS A 264 -1.48 -7.87 -17.83
C CYS A 264 -2.74 -8.74 -17.71
N ALA A 265 -3.92 -8.12 -17.68
CA ALA A 265 -5.20 -8.82 -17.59
C ALA A 265 -5.47 -9.67 -18.84
N GLU A 266 -5.13 -9.19 -20.03
CA GLU A 266 -5.16 -9.98 -21.29
C GLU A 266 -4.31 -11.25 -21.16
N LYS A 267 -3.07 -11.12 -20.70
CA LYS A 267 -2.16 -12.27 -20.50
C LYS A 267 -2.68 -13.25 -19.46
N LEU A 268 -3.18 -12.77 -18.33
CA LEU A 268 -3.62 -13.62 -17.22
C LEU A 268 -4.97 -14.30 -17.48
N SER A 269 -5.90 -13.62 -18.16
CA SER A 269 -7.23 -14.15 -18.50
C SER A 269 -7.22 -15.00 -19.78
N GLY A 270 -6.25 -14.77 -20.67
CA GLY A 270 -6.23 -15.37 -22.01
C GLY A 270 -7.22 -14.73 -22.99
N VAL A 271 -7.97 -13.71 -22.56
CA VAL A 271 -8.90 -12.96 -23.42
C VAL A 271 -8.10 -11.87 -24.15
N ARG A 272 -8.15 -11.87 -25.48
CA ARG A 272 -7.51 -10.83 -26.29
C ARG A 272 -8.40 -9.60 -26.36
N SER A 273 -7.81 -8.41 -26.23
CA SER A 273 -8.54 -7.18 -26.56
C SER A 273 -8.80 -7.11 -28.05
N GLN A 274 -10.00 -6.64 -28.41
CA GLN A 274 -10.43 -6.40 -29.78
C GLN A 274 -10.48 -4.88 -30.09
N SER A 275 -9.86 -4.03 -29.27
CA SER A 275 -10.05 -2.58 -29.40
C SER A 275 -9.33 -2.01 -30.63
N THR A 276 -10.12 -1.48 -31.57
CA THR A 276 -9.69 -0.72 -32.75
C THR A 276 -9.96 0.80 -32.62
N GLU A 277 -10.49 1.27 -31.49
CA GLU A 277 -10.92 2.67 -31.31
C GLU A 277 -9.95 3.52 -30.49
N LYS A 278 -9.91 4.83 -30.81
CA LYS A 278 -9.19 5.86 -30.06
C LYS A 278 -9.94 6.25 -28.78
N SER A 279 -10.00 5.36 -27.78
CA SER A 279 -10.51 5.71 -26.44
C SER A 279 -9.36 6.03 -25.47
N SER A 280 -9.65 6.73 -24.36
CA SER A 280 -8.66 6.90 -23.29
C SER A 280 -8.26 5.54 -22.70
N GLU A 281 -7.05 5.42 -22.19
CA GLU A 281 -6.53 4.14 -21.70
C GLU A 281 -7.34 3.58 -20.51
N LEU A 282 -7.90 4.44 -19.65
CA LEU A 282 -8.80 4.02 -18.58
C LEU A 282 -10.15 3.50 -19.12
N GLN A 283 -10.69 4.13 -20.17
CA GLN A 283 -11.89 3.62 -20.85
C GLN A 283 -11.58 2.29 -21.55
N SER A 284 -10.43 2.17 -22.23
CA SER A 284 -9.99 0.91 -22.85
C SER A 284 -9.89 -0.23 -21.83
N LEU A 285 -9.34 0.05 -20.63
CA LEU A 285 -9.32 -0.91 -19.52
C LEU A 285 -10.74 -1.32 -19.09
N VAL A 286 -11.64 -0.35 -18.95
CA VAL A 286 -13.05 -0.63 -18.58
C VAL A 286 -13.75 -1.49 -19.63
N ASP A 287 -13.58 -1.14 -20.90
CA ASP A 287 -14.18 -1.86 -22.02
C ASP A 287 -13.65 -3.29 -22.10
N PHE A 288 -12.34 -3.48 -21.90
CA PHE A 288 -11.73 -4.80 -21.80
C PHE A 288 -12.31 -5.60 -20.64
N CYS A 289 -12.33 -5.04 -19.43
CA CYS A 289 -12.85 -5.72 -18.24
C CYS A 289 -14.32 -6.12 -18.40
N SER A 290 -15.12 -5.31 -19.10
CA SER A 290 -16.52 -5.62 -19.36
C SER A 290 -16.74 -6.86 -20.23
N LYS A 291 -15.76 -7.18 -21.09
CA LYS A 291 -15.80 -8.35 -21.98
C LYS A 291 -15.12 -9.58 -21.35
N ALA A 292 -14.01 -9.36 -20.66
CA ALA A 292 -13.17 -10.44 -20.13
C ALA A 292 -13.72 -11.05 -18.82
N PHE A 293 -14.45 -10.27 -18.02
CA PHE A 293 -14.81 -10.65 -16.66
C PHE A 293 -16.32 -10.59 -16.41
N LYS A 294 -16.78 -11.45 -15.49
CA LYS A 294 -18.18 -11.47 -15.04
C LYS A 294 -18.53 -10.29 -14.17
N SER A 295 -17.59 -9.84 -13.34
CA SER A 295 -17.75 -8.68 -12.48
C SER A 295 -16.38 -8.09 -12.19
N THR A 296 -16.30 -6.76 -12.15
CA THR A 296 -15.08 -6.00 -11.90
C THR A 296 -15.36 -4.81 -10.99
N ALA A 297 -14.47 -4.55 -10.04
CA ALA A 297 -14.38 -3.31 -9.28
C ALA A 297 -13.06 -2.61 -9.62
N ILE A 298 -13.13 -1.32 -9.99
CA ILE A 298 -11.97 -0.48 -10.28
C ILE A 298 -12.05 0.76 -9.40
N GLN A 299 -11.07 0.93 -8.52
CA GLN A 299 -10.88 2.13 -7.72
C GLN A 299 -9.68 2.91 -8.24
N TYR A 300 -9.88 4.17 -8.60
CA TYR A 300 -8.86 5.01 -9.23
C TYR A 300 -8.87 6.45 -8.72
N CYS A 301 -7.76 7.14 -8.92
CA CYS A 301 -7.59 8.56 -8.60
C CYS A 301 -7.94 9.41 -9.82
N GLY A 302 -9.16 9.92 -9.89
CA GLY A 302 -9.60 10.74 -11.01
C GLY A 302 -9.08 12.18 -10.97
N HIS A 303 -8.93 12.76 -12.16
CA HIS A 303 -8.55 14.13 -12.43
C HIS A 303 -9.56 14.82 -13.36
N GLY A 304 -10.81 14.32 -13.39
CA GLY A 304 -11.90 14.83 -14.23
C GLY A 304 -12.22 13.97 -15.46
N GLU A 305 -11.69 12.75 -15.53
CA GLU A 305 -11.98 11.81 -16.61
C GLU A 305 -13.46 11.43 -16.61
N LYS A 306 -14.07 11.42 -17.80
CA LYS A 306 -15.43 10.92 -18.00
C LYS A 306 -15.34 9.50 -18.54
N VAL A 307 -15.50 8.51 -17.65
CA VAL A 307 -15.43 7.09 -17.99
C VAL A 307 -16.83 6.49 -17.86
N LYS A 308 -17.27 5.78 -18.90
CA LYS A 308 -18.56 5.10 -18.91
C LYS A 308 -18.36 3.66 -18.44
N ALA A 309 -19.09 3.27 -17.41
CA ALA A 309 -19.01 1.93 -16.81
C ALA A 309 -20.17 1.05 -17.30
N PRO A 310 -19.91 -0.09 -17.98
CA PRO A 310 -20.91 -1.11 -18.26
C PRO A 310 -21.45 -1.76 -16.98
N LYS A 311 -22.59 -2.48 -17.06
CA LYS A 311 -23.28 -3.04 -15.88
C LYS A 311 -22.42 -3.96 -15.00
N ASN A 312 -21.46 -4.68 -15.59
CA ASN A 312 -20.57 -5.61 -14.89
C ASN A 312 -19.24 -4.98 -14.44
N VAL A 313 -19.05 -3.67 -14.63
CA VAL A 313 -17.86 -2.95 -14.18
C VAL A 313 -18.29 -1.84 -13.24
N SER A 314 -17.86 -1.92 -11.99
CA SER A 314 -18.06 -0.86 -11.00
C SER A 314 -16.83 0.05 -10.95
N LEU A 315 -17.03 1.34 -11.18
CA LEU A 315 -16.00 2.37 -11.09
C LEU A 315 -16.16 3.18 -9.81
N PHE A 316 -15.03 3.50 -9.16
CA PHE A 316 -15.00 4.34 -7.98
C PHE A 316 -13.84 5.34 -8.04
N ASP A 317 -14.16 6.62 -8.25
CA ASP A 317 -13.19 7.72 -8.18
C ASP A 317 -13.07 8.24 -6.74
N TYR A 318 -12.02 7.80 -6.06
CA TYR A 318 -11.76 8.20 -4.67
C TYR A 318 -11.11 9.59 -4.54
N ASN A 319 -10.86 10.28 -5.65
CA ASN A 319 -10.35 11.65 -5.68
C ASN A 319 -11.42 12.68 -6.10
N SER A 320 -12.69 12.24 -6.25
CA SER A 320 -13.83 13.11 -6.55
C SER A 320 -13.81 14.39 -5.69
N PRO A 321 -14.05 15.59 -6.26
CA PRO A 321 -13.97 16.85 -5.53
C PRO A 321 -14.85 16.89 -4.27
N LYS A 322 -14.32 17.42 -3.15
CA LYS A 322 -15.05 17.58 -1.88
C LYS A 322 -14.97 19.03 -1.39
N LYS A 323 -16.06 19.55 -0.80
CA LYS A 323 -16.16 20.94 -0.31
C LYS A 323 -15.07 21.29 0.72
N ASN A 324 -14.82 20.41 1.69
CA ASN A 324 -13.98 20.71 2.86
C ASN A 324 -12.52 20.22 2.77
N LYS A 325 -12.06 19.82 1.57
CA LYS A 325 -10.68 19.32 1.27
C LYS A 325 -9.95 18.61 2.45
N PRO A 326 -10.56 17.58 3.08
CA PRO A 326 -9.89 16.87 4.17
C PRO A 326 -8.66 16.11 3.66
N PHE A 327 -7.79 15.68 4.60
CA PHE A 327 -6.77 14.68 4.28
C PHE A 327 -7.47 13.37 3.99
N ARG A 328 -7.21 12.79 2.81
CA ARG A 328 -7.94 11.65 2.28
C ARG A 328 -7.02 10.49 1.95
N VAL A 329 -7.58 9.30 2.01
CA VAL A 329 -6.93 8.06 1.58
C VAL A 329 -7.99 7.15 0.98
N GLY A 330 -7.66 6.54 -0.17
CA GLY A 330 -8.48 5.48 -0.72
C GLY A 330 -8.16 4.13 -0.07
N ASN A 331 -9.17 3.29 0.11
CA ASN A 331 -9.02 1.91 0.57
C ASN A 331 -9.76 0.96 -0.37
N HIS A 332 -8.99 0.10 -1.03
CA HIS A 332 -9.52 -0.96 -1.88
C HIS A 332 -9.27 -2.31 -1.20
N LEU A 333 -10.33 -2.92 -0.70
CA LEU A 333 -10.28 -4.11 0.13
C LEU A 333 -11.24 -5.18 -0.39
N THR A 334 -10.69 -6.29 -0.88
CA THR A 334 -11.48 -7.44 -1.33
C THR A 334 -11.54 -8.50 -0.23
N LEU A 335 -12.74 -8.90 0.14
CA LEU A 335 -12.99 -10.05 1.00
C LEU A 335 -13.28 -11.28 0.14
N ILE A 336 -12.58 -12.37 0.44
CA ILE A 336 -12.85 -13.71 -0.07
C ILE A 336 -13.15 -14.58 1.14
N SER A 337 -14.36 -15.10 1.25
CA SER A 337 -14.72 -16.05 2.29
C SER A 337 -15.29 -17.32 1.70
N ASN A 338 -15.05 -18.46 2.34
CA ASN A 338 -15.68 -19.72 1.99
C ASN A 338 -16.42 -20.27 3.20
N SER A 339 -17.70 -19.93 3.32
CA SER A 339 -18.56 -20.44 4.40
C SER A 339 -19.31 -21.66 3.87
N ASN A 340 -19.07 -22.81 4.50
CA ASN A 340 -19.75 -24.06 4.17
C ASN A 340 -19.65 -24.51 2.69
N GLY A 341 -18.50 -24.26 2.04
CA GLY A 341 -18.28 -24.63 0.64
C GLY A 341 -18.77 -23.59 -0.36
N LYS A 342 -19.46 -22.55 0.10
CA LYS A 342 -19.89 -21.42 -0.74
C LYS A 342 -18.87 -20.29 -0.64
N VAL A 343 -18.21 -20.00 -1.75
CA VAL A 343 -17.30 -18.85 -1.89
C VAL A 343 -18.11 -17.59 -2.08
N ASN A 344 -18.00 -16.64 -1.15
CA ASN A 344 -18.55 -15.29 -1.24
C ASN A 344 -17.41 -14.31 -1.47
N MET A 345 -17.60 -13.34 -2.36
CA MET A 345 -16.57 -12.35 -2.64
C MET A 345 -17.17 -10.96 -2.81
N SER A 346 -16.61 -9.99 -2.10
CA SER A 346 -17.04 -8.61 -2.16
C SER A 346 -15.85 -7.67 -2.05
N THR A 347 -15.91 -6.53 -2.73
CA THR A 347 -14.85 -5.51 -2.70
C THR A 347 -15.42 -4.21 -2.18
N LEU A 348 -14.83 -3.71 -1.09
CA LEU A 348 -15.05 -2.37 -0.59
C LEU A 348 -14.10 -1.41 -1.30
N CYS A 349 -14.67 -0.43 -2.00
CA CYS A 349 -13.94 0.75 -2.46
C CYS A 349 -14.37 1.92 -1.58
N ASP A 350 -13.43 2.50 -0.84
CA ASP A 350 -13.71 3.54 0.15
C ASP A 350 -12.82 4.78 -0.10
N ASP A 351 -13.40 5.96 0.04
CA ASP A 351 -12.71 7.24 0.16
C ASP A 351 -12.89 7.74 1.58
N MET A 352 -11.80 7.75 2.35
CA MET A 352 -11.84 8.08 3.77
C MET A 352 -11.14 9.40 4.06
N SER A 353 -11.73 10.20 4.95
CA SER A 353 -11.02 11.28 5.61
C SER A 353 -10.17 10.75 6.77
N ILE A 354 -9.05 11.42 7.05
CA ILE A 354 -8.15 11.14 8.16
C ILE A 354 -8.13 12.35 9.10
N ASN A 355 -8.49 12.12 10.36
CA ASN A 355 -8.28 13.11 11.40
C ASN A 355 -6.80 13.06 11.85
N LYS A 356 -6.03 14.11 11.56
CA LYS A 356 -4.59 14.18 11.89
C LYS A 356 -4.28 14.15 13.39
N THR A 357 -5.22 14.54 14.23
CA THR A 357 -4.99 14.66 15.68
C THR A 357 -5.36 13.36 16.39
N LYS A 358 -6.53 12.80 16.04
CA LYS A 358 -7.07 11.58 16.65
C LYS A 358 -6.63 10.29 15.93
N TYR A 359 -6.09 10.41 14.72
CA TYR A 359 -5.77 9.29 13.83
C TYR A 359 -6.97 8.36 13.58
N SER A 360 -8.18 8.92 13.67
CA SER A 360 -9.42 8.26 13.29
C SER A 360 -9.70 8.49 11.81
N THR A 361 -10.42 7.54 11.21
CA THR A 361 -10.88 7.62 9.83
C THR A 361 -12.38 7.61 9.77
N GLU A 362 -12.92 8.26 8.75
CA GLU A 362 -14.35 8.27 8.45
C GLU A 362 -14.53 8.13 6.94
N SER A 363 -15.43 7.24 6.52
CA SER A 363 -15.79 7.09 5.12
C SER A 363 -16.59 8.30 4.65
N LEU A 364 -16.06 8.99 3.64
CA LEU A 364 -16.73 10.09 2.97
C LEU A 364 -17.67 9.56 1.88
N GLU A 365 -17.23 8.53 1.18
CA GLU A 365 -17.96 7.86 0.11
C GLU A 365 -17.43 6.43 -0.01
N SER A 366 -18.31 5.50 -0.33
CA SER A 366 -17.94 4.10 -0.45
C SER A 366 -18.88 3.37 -1.37
N THR A 367 -18.39 2.34 -2.06
CA THR A 367 -19.23 1.34 -2.70
C THR A 367 -18.76 -0.07 -2.34
N VAL A 368 -19.71 -1.01 -2.30
CA VAL A 368 -19.43 -2.43 -2.10
C VAL A 368 -19.88 -3.17 -3.34
N VAL A 369 -18.93 -3.81 -4.01
CA VAL A 369 -19.15 -4.56 -5.25
C VAL A 369 -19.17 -6.04 -4.93
N LYS A 370 -20.30 -6.71 -5.16
CA LYS A 370 -20.39 -8.17 -5.04
C LYS A 370 -19.83 -8.81 -6.30
N LEU A 371 -18.92 -9.77 -6.11
CA LEU A 371 -18.27 -10.51 -7.20
C LEU A 371 -18.75 -11.96 -7.26
N ALA A 372 -19.20 -12.52 -6.13
CA ALA A 372 -19.78 -13.86 -6.01
C ALA A 372 -20.72 -13.98 -4.82
#